data_AF-A0A6I4MRC3-F1
#
_entry.id   AF-A0A6I4MRC3-F1
#
_cell.length_a   1.000
_cell.length_b   1.000
_cell.length_c   1.000
_cell.angle_alpha   90.00
_cell.angle_beta   90.00
_cell.angle_gamma   90.00
#
_symmetry.space_group_name_H-M   'P 1'
#
loop_
_entity.id
_entity.type
_entity.pdbx_description
1 polymer ?
#
loop_
_entity_poly.entity_id
_entity_poly.type
_entity_poly.pdbx_seq_one_letter_code
_entity_poly.pdbx_strand_id
1 'polypeptide(L)'
;MNLRTRAAVLAAALTTGLGLTVGVAALPAQAAPAAPAATWWDVGTYGTKSKCVDAGQQYEREGWPYRCLYVTGAGWVLEIWQ
;
A
#
# COMPACT_ATOMS: atom_id res chain seq x y z
N MET A 1 17.41 13.81 -23.16
CA MET A 1 16.07 14.35 -22.81
C MET A 1 15.04 13.49 -23.50
N ASN A 2 14.21 12.75 -22.77
CA ASN A 2 12.89 12.29 -23.22
C ASN A 2 12.07 12.04 -21.96
N LEU A 3 11.28 13.04 -21.57
CA LEU A 3 10.46 13.05 -20.37
C LEU A 3 8.98 13.07 -20.79
N ARG A 4 8.21 12.24 -20.09
CA ARG A 4 6.83 12.47 -19.61
C ARG A 4 5.64 12.12 -20.50
N THR A 5 5.04 11.00 -20.08
CA THR A 5 3.63 10.85 -19.67
C THR A 5 2.54 11.33 -20.62
N ARG A 6 1.75 10.38 -21.14
CA ARG A 6 0.32 10.58 -21.41
C ARG A 6 -0.46 9.38 -20.89
N ALA A 7 -1.10 9.60 -19.75
CA ALA A 7 -2.32 8.92 -19.38
C ALA A 7 -3.36 9.15 -20.47
N ALA A 8 -4.05 8.09 -20.90
CA ALA A 8 -5.28 8.25 -21.65
C ALA A 8 -6.14 6.97 -21.55
N VAL A 9 -7.24 7.13 -20.80
CA VAL A 9 -8.60 6.74 -21.21
C VAL A 9 -8.82 5.27 -21.58
N LEU A 10 -9.32 4.51 -20.61
CA LEU A 10 -10.31 3.45 -20.88
C LEU A 10 -11.59 3.87 -20.14
N ALA A 11 -12.32 4.84 -20.71
CA ALA A 11 -13.47 4.57 -21.58
C ALA A 11 -14.54 3.73 -20.88
N ALA A 12 -15.35 4.43 -20.09
CA ALA A 12 -16.72 4.05 -19.82
C ALA A 12 -17.48 3.86 -21.14
N ALA A 13 -18.20 2.75 -21.29
CA ALA A 13 -19.50 2.65 -21.96
C ALA A 13 -19.75 1.20 -22.39
N LEU A 14 -20.55 0.47 -21.61
CA LEU A 14 -21.36 -0.62 -22.13
C LEU A 14 -22.76 -0.52 -21.49
N THR A 15 -23.50 0.49 -21.95
CA THR A 15 -24.95 0.58 -21.81
C THR A 15 -25.57 -0.04 -23.06
N THR A 16 -26.30 -1.14 -22.91
CA THR A 16 -27.45 -1.48 -23.76
C THR A 16 -28.26 -2.58 -23.10
N GLY A 17 -29.45 -2.23 -22.63
CA GLY A 17 -30.42 -3.17 -22.07
C GLY A 17 -31.65 -2.42 -21.57
N LEU A 18 -32.62 -2.23 -22.47
CA LEU A 18 -33.95 -1.66 -22.23
C LEU A 18 -34.63 -2.25 -20.98
N GLY A 19 -35.24 -1.38 -20.16
CA GLY A 19 -36.33 -1.81 -19.28
C GLY A 19 -36.52 -0.95 -18.03
N LEU A 20 -37.66 -0.27 -17.99
CA LEU A 20 -38.32 0.33 -16.82
C LEU A 20 -37.65 1.53 -16.13
N THR A 21 -38.38 2.65 -16.20
CA THR A 21 -38.29 3.78 -15.28
C THR A 21 -38.43 3.30 -13.83
N VAL A 22 -37.32 3.22 -13.10
CA VAL A 22 -37.32 3.18 -11.64
C VAL A 22 -36.50 4.37 -11.20
N GLY A 23 -37.16 5.34 -10.57
CA GLY A 23 -36.51 6.51 -10.00
C GLY A 23 -35.42 6.04 -9.04
N VAL A 24 -34.16 6.12 -9.47
CA VAL A 24 -33.02 5.83 -8.61
C VAL A 24 -32.86 7.06 -7.74
N ALA A 25 -33.47 7.00 -6.55
CA ALA A 25 -33.11 7.90 -5.48
C ALA A 25 -31.58 7.90 -5.37
N ALA A 26 -30.96 9.05 -5.53
CA ALA A 26 -29.54 9.22 -5.28
C ALA A 26 -29.30 8.89 -3.81
N LEU A 27 -28.95 7.63 -3.55
CA LEU A 27 -28.47 7.21 -2.25
C LEU A 27 -27.25 8.08 -1.94
N PRO A 28 -27.17 8.69 -0.74
CA PRO A 28 -25.99 9.46 -0.39
C PRO A 28 -24.79 8.54 -0.53
N ALA A 29 -23.81 8.94 -1.34
CA ALA A 29 -22.56 8.20 -1.44
C ALA A 29 -21.96 8.15 -0.04
N GLN A 30 -22.08 7.00 0.64
CA GLN A 30 -21.34 6.76 1.87
C GLN A 30 -19.86 6.96 1.53
N ALA A 31 -19.24 7.97 2.13
CA ALA A 31 -17.81 8.19 2.02
C ALA A 31 -17.13 6.87 2.44
N ALA A 32 -16.38 6.27 1.51
CA ALA A 32 -15.58 5.11 1.82
C ALA A 32 -14.64 5.48 2.99
N PRO A 33 -14.49 4.60 3.99
CA PRO A 33 -13.59 4.89 5.10
C PRO A 33 -12.19 5.19 4.56
N ALA A 34 -11.57 6.23 5.11
CA ALA A 34 -10.20 6.61 4.74
C ALA A 34 -9.29 5.39 4.90
N ALA A 35 -8.58 5.01 3.84
CA ALA A 35 -7.58 3.96 3.93
C ALA A 35 -6.51 4.38 4.96
N PRO A 36 -6.03 3.46 5.81
CA PRO A 36 -4.96 3.78 6.75
C PRO A 36 -3.75 4.32 5.98
N ALA A 37 -3.17 5.40 6.50
CA ALA A 37 -1.94 5.96 5.94
C ALA A 37 -0.80 4.97 6.16
N ALA A 38 0.03 4.77 5.13
CA ALA A 38 1.18 3.90 5.23
C ALA A 38 2.13 4.38 6.35
N THR A 39 2.65 3.44 7.15
CA THR A 39 3.55 3.70 8.28
C THR A 39 4.60 2.60 8.42
N TRP A 40 5.62 2.86 9.25
CA TRP A 40 6.59 1.85 9.64
C TRP A 40 5.98 0.90 10.68
N TRP A 41 6.15 -0.40 10.47
CA TRP A 41 5.67 -1.48 11.33
C TRP A 41 6.80 -2.40 11.75
N ASP A 42 6.92 -2.64 13.06
CA ASP A 42 7.89 -3.56 13.65
C ASP A 42 7.51 -5.00 13.32
N VAL A 43 8.42 -5.74 12.68
CA VAL A 43 8.19 -7.14 12.27
C VAL A 43 9.10 -8.14 12.99
N GLY A 44 10.18 -7.68 13.63
CA GLY A 44 11.04 -8.57 14.41
C GLY A 44 12.23 -7.88 15.06
N THR A 45 12.85 -8.58 16.01
CA THR A 45 14.02 -8.09 16.74
C THR A 45 15.17 -9.09 16.64
N TYR A 46 16.37 -8.59 16.34
CA TYR A 46 17.55 -9.39 16.04
C TYR A 46 18.73 -8.97 16.90
N GLY A 47 19.51 -9.94 17.38
CA GLY A 47 20.69 -9.67 18.20
C GLY A 47 21.83 -8.96 17.44
N THR A 48 21.85 -9.01 16.10
CA THR A 48 22.88 -8.38 15.28
C THR A 48 22.30 -7.68 14.06
N LYS A 49 22.98 -6.62 13.58
CA LYS A 49 22.58 -5.88 12.38
C LYS A 49 22.50 -6.76 11.15
N SER A 50 23.46 -7.69 11.00
CA SER A 50 23.50 -8.61 9.87
C SER A 50 22.25 -9.49 9.78
N LYS A 51 21.77 -10.03 10.90
CA LYS A 51 20.54 -10.82 10.93
C LYS A 51 19.29 -9.99 10.60
N CYS A 52 19.23 -8.74 11.05
CA CYS A 52 18.15 -7.83 10.68
C CYS A 52 18.13 -7.54 9.17
N VAL A 53 19.30 -7.24 8.57
CA VAL A 53 19.42 -6.97 7.14
C VAL A 53 19.11 -8.20 6.28
N ASP A 54 19.58 -9.38 6.70
CA ASP A 54 19.31 -10.64 6.01
C ASP A 54 17.80 -10.93 5.93
N ALA A 55 17.08 -10.76 7.05
CA ALA A 55 15.63 -10.87 7.08
C ALA A 55 14.93 -9.76 6.26
N GLY A 56 15.42 -8.52 6.36
CA GLY A 56 14.87 -7.38 5.63
C GLY A 56 14.93 -7.52 4.11
N GLN A 57 15.96 -8.18 3.58
CA GLN A 57 16.06 -8.42 2.14
C GLN A 57 14.90 -9.25 1.57
N GLN A 58 14.26 -10.12 2.36
CA GLN A 58 13.08 -10.83 1.90
C GLN A 58 11.93 -9.84 1.61
N TYR A 59 11.68 -8.93 2.55
CA TYR A 59 10.65 -7.90 2.42
C TYR A 59 10.91 -6.95 1.24
N GLU A 60 12.17 -6.58 1.02
CA GLU A 60 12.56 -5.77 -0.14
C GLU A 60 12.21 -6.46 -1.48
N ARG A 61 12.41 -7.78 -1.57
CA ARG A 61 12.04 -8.58 -2.77
C ARG A 61 10.53 -8.66 -2.98
N GLU A 62 9.77 -8.57 -1.90
CA GLU A 62 8.30 -8.55 -1.91
C GLU A 62 7.72 -7.15 -2.14
N GLY A 63 8.59 -6.13 -2.27
CA GLY A 63 8.20 -4.75 -2.55
C GLY A 63 7.89 -3.93 -1.29
N TRP A 64 8.24 -4.43 -0.11
CA TRP A 64 8.10 -3.72 1.15
C TRP A 64 9.42 -3.05 1.52
N PRO A 65 9.51 -1.71 1.50
CA PRO A 65 10.68 -1.00 2.01
C PRO A 65 10.91 -1.39 3.47
N TYR A 66 12.17 -1.68 3.84
CA TYR A 66 12.51 -2.05 5.21
C TYR A 66 13.60 -1.13 5.78
N ARG A 67 13.70 -1.09 7.12
CA ARG A 67 14.82 -0.48 7.84
C ARG A 67 15.16 -1.27 9.10
N CYS A 68 16.42 -1.18 9.50
CA CYS A 68 16.92 -1.75 10.75
C CYS A 68 17.29 -0.64 11.72
N LEU A 69 16.59 -0.56 12.85
CA LEU A 69 16.85 0.42 13.91
C LEU A 69 17.48 -0.26 15.12
N TYR A 70 18.50 0.36 15.70
CA TYR A 70 19.07 -0.14 16.96
C TYR A 70 18.30 0.45 18.14
N VAL A 71 17.69 -0.41 18.94
CA VAL A 71 16.94 -0.06 20.15
C VAL A 71 17.70 -0.58 21.36
N THR A 72 18.15 0.34 22.22
CA THR A 72 18.86 0.00 23.45
C THR A 72 18.02 -0.93 24.33
N GLY A 73 18.58 -2.09 24.68
CA GLY A 73 17.91 -3.11 25.50
C GLY A 73 17.10 -4.16 24.72
N ALA A 74 16.84 -3.94 23.43
CA ALA A 74 16.13 -4.89 22.56
C ALA A 74 17.01 -5.44 21.42
N GLY A 75 17.95 -4.65 20.90
CA GLY A 75 18.81 -5.04 19.78
C GLY A 75 18.39 -4.33 18.49
N TRP A 76 18.53 -5.01 17.35
CA TRP A 76 18.16 -4.47 16.03
C TRP A 76 16.72 -4.82 15.68
N VAL A 77 15.84 -3.83 15.66
CA VAL A 77 14.44 -3.97 15.24
C VAL A 77 14.36 -3.81 13.72
N LEU A 78 13.71 -4.77 13.06
CA LEU A 78 13.34 -4.70 11.67
C LEU A 78 11.95 -4.08 11.57
N GLU A 79 11.86 -3.02 10.77
CA GLU A 79 10.60 -2.37 10.45
C GLU A 79 10.37 -2.40 8.94
N ILE A 80 9.11 -2.52 8.51
CA ILE A 80 8.70 -2.44 7.11
C ILE A 80 7.68 -1.33 6.90
N TRP A 81 7.64 -0.76 5.71
CA TRP A 81 6.67 0.27 5.33
C TRP A 81 5.42 -0.38 4.72
N GLN A 82 4.28 -0.28 5.39
CA GLN A 82 2.97 -0.77 4.91
C GLN A 82 1.90 0.30 5.03
#